data_AF-A0A8T5UG56-F1
#
_entry.id   AF-A0A8T5UG56-F1
#
_cell.length_a   1.000
_cell.length_b   1.000
_cell.length_c   1.000
_cell.angle_alpha   90.00
_cell.angle_beta   90.00
_cell.angle_gamma   90.00
#
_symmetry.space_group_name_H-M   'P 1'
#
loop_
_entity.id
_entity.type
_entity.pdbx_description
1 polymer ?
#
loop_
_entity_poly.entity_id
_entity_poly.type
_entity_poly.pdbx_seq_one_letter_code
_entity_poly.pdbx_strand_id
1 'polypeptide(L)'
;MKSSTINEYNEYKTEIVKKYTLFLSQYPEIFSDLISGSIFDFAIYDSLDSYDSGSPIDIFNVLSNGNGIEIKPGKAMDADLELALSVEAVEKLIKTKDREEYARLLGSYFNEPDEENGWIDFMLHKRTQILLDMGYGRFAQAAGILEDEYSK
;
A
#
# COMPACT_ATOMS: atom_id res chain seq x y z
N MET A 1 -31.09 -29.41 4.72
CA MET A 1 -30.40 -29.48 3.41
C MET A 1 -30.29 -28.06 2.86
N LYS A 2 -29.05 -27.60 2.61
CA LYS A 2 -28.57 -26.47 1.78
C LYS A 2 -29.35 -25.14 1.86
N SER A 3 -28.72 -24.00 2.15
CA SER A 3 -27.65 -23.47 1.31
C SER A 3 -26.62 -22.62 2.05
N SER A 4 -25.42 -22.67 1.48
CA SER A 4 -24.13 -22.21 1.93
C SER A 4 -23.88 -20.72 1.65
N THR A 5 -23.17 -20.07 2.59
CA THR A 5 -22.02 -19.16 2.44
C THR A 5 -22.15 -17.84 1.67
N ILE A 6 -21.40 -16.85 2.20
CA ILE A 6 -20.76 -15.66 1.59
C ILE A 6 -21.39 -14.33 2.05
N ASN A 7 -20.78 -13.70 3.05
CA ASN A 7 -20.57 -12.25 3.14
C ASN A 7 -19.78 -11.83 4.41
N GLU A 8 -18.61 -12.43 4.67
CA GLU A 8 -17.71 -11.98 5.76
C GLU A 8 -16.45 -11.25 5.26
N TYR A 9 -16.35 -10.94 3.95
CA TYR A 9 -15.14 -10.37 3.34
C TYR A 9 -15.25 -8.90 2.87
N ASN A 10 -16.30 -8.16 3.24
CA ASN A 10 -16.60 -6.85 2.62
C ASN A 10 -16.47 -5.64 3.56
N GLU A 11 -15.85 -5.78 4.73
CA GLU A 11 -15.71 -4.67 5.67
C GLU A 11 -14.27 -4.55 6.18
N TYR A 12 -13.80 -3.30 6.28
CA TYR A 12 -12.55 -2.98 6.96
C TYR A 12 -12.67 -3.32 8.45
N LYS A 13 -11.74 -4.11 8.96
CA LYS A 13 -11.75 -4.63 10.34
C LYS A 13 -11.38 -3.56 11.36
N THR A 14 -10.61 -2.57 10.94
CA THR A 14 -10.00 -1.57 11.82
C THR A 14 -10.36 -0.14 11.41
N GLU A 15 -10.46 0.75 12.40
CA GLU A 15 -10.70 2.17 12.14
C GLU A 15 -9.51 2.86 11.43
N ILE A 16 -8.29 2.37 11.65
CA ILE A 16 -7.09 2.92 11.00
C ILE A 16 -7.13 2.69 9.48
N VAL A 17 -7.52 1.49 9.03
CA VAL A 17 -7.68 1.19 7.60
C VAL A 17 -8.85 1.98 7.00
N LYS A 18 -9.97 2.16 7.70
CA LYS A 18 -11.07 3.02 7.22
C LYS A 18 -10.60 4.45 6.98
N LYS A 19 -9.83 5.02 7.91
CA LYS A 19 -9.25 6.37 7.76
C LYS A 19 -8.24 6.41 6.61
N TYR A 20 -7.41 5.38 6.49
CA TYR A 20 -6.39 5.34 5.45
C TYR A 20 -6.98 5.22 4.05
N THR A 21 -7.93 4.31 3.85
CA THR A 21 -8.63 4.17 2.57
C THR A 21 -9.43 5.41 2.20
N LEU A 22 -10.07 6.07 3.18
CA LEU A 22 -10.71 7.37 2.97
C LEU A 22 -9.69 8.43 2.53
N PHE A 23 -8.55 8.53 3.21
CA PHE A 23 -7.46 9.43 2.82
C PHE A 23 -7.00 9.15 1.38
N LEU A 24 -6.62 7.90 1.06
CA LEU A 24 -6.14 7.54 -0.28
C LEU A 24 -7.16 7.84 -1.37
N SER A 25 -8.46 7.69 -1.10
CA SER A 25 -9.53 8.04 -2.05
C SER A 25 -9.61 9.53 -2.38
N GLN A 26 -9.11 10.40 -1.50
CA GLN A 26 -9.04 11.85 -1.69
C GLN A 26 -7.80 12.29 -2.47
N TYR A 27 -6.77 11.43 -2.52
CA TYR A 27 -5.48 11.70 -3.18
C TYR A 27 -5.15 10.63 -4.24
N PRO A 28 -6.02 10.39 -5.25
CA PRO A 28 -5.78 9.37 -6.28
C PRO A 28 -4.50 9.60 -7.08
N GLU A 29 -3.98 10.82 -7.11
CA GLU A 29 -2.72 11.18 -7.77
C GLU A 29 -1.50 10.45 -7.19
N ILE A 30 -1.57 9.93 -5.95
CA ILE A 30 -0.54 9.04 -5.37
C ILE A 30 -0.24 7.86 -6.31
N PHE A 31 -1.26 7.39 -7.02
CA PHE A 31 -1.20 6.25 -7.93
C PHE A 31 -1.15 6.64 -9.41
N SER A 32 -1.02 7.94 -9.73
CA SER A 32 -1.12 8.45 -11.11
C SER A 32 -0.04 7.93 -12.07
N ASP A 33 1.07 7.43 -11.54
CA ASP A 33 2.11 6.81 -12.35
C ASP A 33 1.81 5.37 -12.74
N LEU A 34 0.88 4.70 -12.04
CA LEU A 34 0.56 3.30 -12.27
C LEU A 34 -0.24 3.11 -13.55
N ILE A 35 0.12 2.10 -14.33
CA ILE A 35 -0.68 1.73 -15.50
C ILE A 35 -2.06 1.19 -15.06
N SER A 36 -3.08 1.39 -15.89
CA SER A 36 -4.40 0.80 -15.65
C SER A 36 -4.31 -0.72 -15.55
N GLY A 37 -4.99 -1.30 -14.56
CA GLY A 37 -4.93 -2.72 -14.22
C GLY A 37 -3.88 -3.07 -13.16
N SER A 38 -3.07 -2.11 -12.68
CA SER A 38 -2.14 -2.36 -11.58
C SER A 38 -2.90 -2.54 -10.27
N ILE A 39 -2.52 -3.55 -9.49
CA ILE A 39 -3.18 -3.96 -8.25
C ILE A 39 -2.15 -4.02 -7.13
N PHE A 40 -2.46 -3.39 -6.00
CA PHE A 40 -1.54 -3.25 -4.89
C PHE A 40 -2.24 -3.56 -3.57
N ASP A 41 -1.68 -4.48 -2.80
CA ASP A 41 -2.19 -4.80 -1.46
C ASP A 41 -1.51 -3.92 -0.41
N PHE A 42 -2.27 -3.53 0.61
CA PHE A 42 -1.81 -2.82 1.79
C PHE A 42 -2.15 -3.66 3.02
N ALA A 43 -1.12 -4.15 3.71
CA ALA A 43 -1.26 -4.94 4.93
C ALA A 43 -0.79 -4.10 6.13
N ILE A 44 -1.66 -3.91 7.11
CA ILE A 44 -1.38 -3.08 8.29
C ILE A 44 -1.06 -3.98 9.48
N TYR A 45 0.02 -3.68 10.19
CA TYR A 45 0.53 -4.42 11.32
C TYR A 45 0.61 -3.53 12.56
N ASP A 46 0.26 -4.09 13.72
CA ASP A 46 0.32 -3.41 15.02
C ASP A 46 1.65 -3.64 15.77
N SER A 47 2.51 -4.52 15.25
CA SER A 47 3.80 -4.86 15.86
C SER A 47 4.71 -5.57 14.86
N LEU A 48 6.02 -5.61 15.14
CA LEU A 48 6.96 -6.44 14.38
C LEU A 48 6.67 -7.94 14.57
N ASP A 49 6.20 -8.36 15.75
CA ASP A 49 5.79 -9.76 16.00
C ASP A 49 4.63 -10.19 15.08
N SER A 50 3.64 -9.31 14.85
CA SER A 50 2.53 -9.60 13.94
C SER A 50 2.96 -9.60 12.47
N TYR A 51 3.95 -8.78 12.12
CA TYR A 51 4.59 -8.80 10.80
C TYR A 51 5.37 -10.10 10.56
N ASP A 52 6.24 -10.50 11.48
CA ASP A 52 7.03 -11.73 11.38
C ASP A 52 6.17 -12.99 11.30
N SER A 53 5.01 -12.98 11.97
CA SER A 53 4.03 -14.07 11.92
C SER A 53 3.05 -13.99 10.74
N GLY A 54 3.18 -12.99 9.85
CA GLY A 54 2.34 -12.82 8.68
C GLY A 54 0.86 -12.59 9.02
N SER A 55 0.58 -11.92 10.14
CA SER A 55 -0.75 -11.75 10.72
C SER A 55 -1.15 -10.28 10.82
N PRO A 56 -1.39 -9.59 9.69
CA PRO A 56 -1.83 -8.19 9.71
C PRO A 56 -3.18 -8.05 10.39
N ILE A 57 -3.35 -6.94 11.10
CA ILE A 57 -4.62 -6.61 11.77
C ILE A 57 -5.72 -6.33 10.76
N ASP A 58 -5.35 -5.84 9.57
CA ASP A 58 -6.28 -5.53 8.49
C ASP A 58 -5.56 -5.38 7.15
N ILE A 59 -6.29 -5.62 6.06
CA ILE A 59 -5.73 -5.60 4.70
C ILE A 59 -6.76 -5.01 3.74
N PHE A 60 -6.28 -4.25 2.76
CA PHE A 60 -7.09 -3.77 1.64
C PHE A 60 -6.26 -3.77 0.35
N ASN A 61 -6.93 -3.65 -0.78
CA ASN A 61 -6.27 -3.55 -2.09
C ASN A 61 -6.72 -2.30 -2.84
N VAL A 62 -5.83 -1.80 -3.69
CA VAL A 62 -6.04 -0.67 -4.59
C VAL A 62 -5.83 -1.14 -6.03
N LEU A 63 -6.83 -0.91 -6.88
CA LEU A 63 -6.77 -1.11 -8.33
C LEU A 63 -6.70 0.25 -9.03
N SER A 64 -5.65 0.51 -9.80
CA SER A 64 -5.63 1.64 -10.74
C SER A 64 -6.47 1.28 -11.97
N ASN A 65 -7.48 2.09 -12.31
CA ASN A 65 -8.47 1.73 -13.34
C ASN A 65 -8.58 2.72 -14.51
N GLY A 66 -7.53 3.51 -14.77
CA GLY A 66 -7.49 4.50 -15.85
C GLY A 66 -8.38 5.74 -15.64
N ASN A 67 -9.35 5.66 -14.73
CA ASN A 67 -10.21 6.76 -14.29
C ASN A 67 -9.87 7.23 -12.85
N GLY A 68 -8.77 6.72 -12.27
CA GLY A 68 -8.41 6.91 -10.87
C GLY A 68 -8.11 5.57 -10.22
N ILE A 69 -8.61 5.38 -9.00
CA ILE A 69 -8.42 4.16 -8.21
C ILE A 69 -9.74 3.58 -7.72
N GLU A 70 -9.76 2.28 -7.48
CA GLU A 70 -10.79 1.58 -6.73
C GLU A 70 -10.13 0.91 -5.51
N ILE A 71 -10.71 1.11 -4.33
CA ILE A 71 -10.19 0.56 -3.07
C ILE A 71 -11.19 -0.45 -2.51
N LYS A 72 -10.72 -1.64 -2.16
CA LYS A 72 -11.55 -2.75 -1.64
C LYS A 72 -10.94 -3.37 -0.38
N PRO A 73 -11.76 -3.78 0.61
CA PRO A 73 -11.27 -4.55 1.74
C PRO A 73 -10.75 -5.93 1.28
N GLY A 74 -9.77 -6.46 2.03
CA GLY A 74 -9.14 -7.76 1.77
C GLY A 74 -8.00 -7.72 0.75
N LYS A 75 -7.33 -8.87 0.59
CA LYS A 75 -6.28 -9.08 -0.42
C LYS A 75 -6.87 -9.22 -1.80
N ALA A 76 -6.18 -8.69 -2.81
CA ALA A 76 -6.49 -9.03 -4.19
C ALA A 76 -6.09 -10.48 -4.50
N MET A 77 -6.70 -11.05 -5.55
CA MET A 77 -6.33 -12.39 -6.01
C MET A 77 -4.94 -12.43 -6.66
N ASP A 78 -4.59 -11.39 -7.42
CA ASP A 78 -3.37 -11.30 -8.22
C ASP A 78 -2.71 -9.92 -8.03
N ALA A 79 -2.37 -9.57 -6.78
CA ALA A 79 -1.65 -8.33 -6.48
C ALA A 79 -0.27 -8.32 -7.15
N ASP A 80 0.16 -7.15 -7.61
CA ASP A 80 1.50 -6.95 -8.19
C ASP A 80 2.58 -6.96 -7.11
N LEU A 81 2.24 -6.36 -5.97
CA LEU A 81 3.02 -6.35 -4.75
C LEU A 81 2.12 -6.01 -3.54
N GLU A 82 2.63 -6.29 -2.35
CA GLU A 82 2.04 -5.90 -1.07
C GLU A 82 2.97 -4.93 -0.33
N LEU A 83 2.41 -3.83 0.19
CA LEU A 83 3.07 -2.92 1.11
C LEU A 83 2.63 -3.27 2.53
N ALA A 84 3.58 -3.73 3.33
CA ALA A 84 3.41 -3.87 4.78
C ALA A 84 3.70 -2.52 5.44
N LEU A 85 2.81 -2.08 6.34
CA LEU A 85 2.98 -0.84 7.10
C LEU A 85 2.67 -1.05 8.57
N SER A 86 3.43 -0.40 9.43
CA SER A 86 3.05 -0.25 10.83
C SER A 86 1.88 0.73 10.99
N VAL A 87 1.10 0.57 12.07
CA VAL A 87 0.04 1.52 12.43
C VAL A 87 0.59 2.94 12.57
N GLU A 88 1.75 3.11 13.21
CA GLU A 88 2.42 4.39 13.44
C GLU A 88 2.75 5.11 12.13
N ALA A 89 3.22 4.37 11.13
CA ALA A 89 3.47 4.91 9.79
C ALA A 89 2.16 5.41 9.16
N VAL A 90 1.09 4.60 9.19
CA VAL A 90 -0.22 4.99 8.64
C VAL A 90 -0.78 6.22 9.33
N GLU A 91 -0.72 6.29 10.66
CA GLU A 91 -1.23 7.45 11.43
C GLU A 91 -0.55 8.78 11.06
N LYS A 92 0.68 8.72 10.56
CA LYS A 92 1.43 9.90 10.09
C LYS A 92 1.19 10.15 8.60
N LEU A 93 1.15 9.10 7.77
CA LEU A 93 0.85 9.20 6.34
C LEU A 93 -0.50 9.87 6.05
N ILE A 94 -1.56 9.51 6.78
CA ILE A 94 -2.90 10.07 6.58
C ILE A 94 -3.03 11.57 6.97
N LYS A 95 -1.97 12.17 7.51
CA LYS A 95 -1.92 13.59 7.89
C LYS A 95 -1.20 14.46 6.85
N THR A 96 -0.58 13.84 5.84
CA THR A 96 0.04 14.55 4.72
C THR A 96 -1.01 15.28 3.87
N LYS A 97 -0.57 16.29 3.13
CA LYS A 97 -1.47 17.21 2.40
C LYS A 97 -1.45 17.02 0.90
N ASP A 98 -0.43 16.35 0.40
CA ASP A 98 -0.23 16.13 -1.02
C ASP A 98 0.62 14.89 -1.28
N ARG A 99 0.69 14.52 -2.55
CA ARG A 99 1.45 13.39 -3.06
C ARG A 99 2.94 13.44 -2.72
N GLU A 100 3.57 14.62 -2.77
CA GLU A 100 5.02 14.75 -2.58
C GLU A 100 5.40 14.59 -1.10
N GLU A 101 4.59 15.14 -0.20
CA GLU A 101 4.71 14.93 1.24
C GLU A 101 4.46 13.46 1.59
N TYR A 102 3.41 12.85 1.03
CA TYR A 102 3.14 11.42 1.21
C TYR A 102 4.30 10.54 0.74
N ALA A 103 4.80 10.75 -0.48
CA ALA A 103 5.88 9.95 -1.05
C ALA A 103 7.17 10.07 -0.23
N ARG A 104 7.57 11.28 0.16
CA ARG A 104 8.77 11.50 1.00
C ARG A 104 8.64 10.83 2.37
N LEU A 105 7.48 10.97 3.01
CA LEU A 105 7.24 10.38 4.32
C LEU A 105 7.23 8.85 4.24
N LEU A 106 6.56 8.28 3.24
CA LEU A 106 6.56 6.85 2.96
C LEU A 106 7.98 6.34 2.74
N GLY A 107 8.76 7.06 1.94
CA GLY A 107 10.18 6.80 1.71
C GLY A 107 11.02 6.77 2.97
N SER A 108 10.81 7.71 3.88
CA SER A 108 11.54 7.76 5.15
C SER A 108 11.32 6.51 6.01
N TYR A 109 10.10 5.94 6.00
CA TYR A 109 9.82 4.69 6.73
C TYR A 109 10.46 3.46 6.12
N PHE A 110 10.79 3.49 4.83
CA PHE A 110 11.54 2.43 4.17
C PHE A 110 13.04 2.56 4.43
N ASN A 111 13.56 3.79 4.32
CA ASN A 111 15.00 4.05 4.41
C ASN A 111 15.52 4.06 5.85
N GLU A 112 14.70 4.52 6.80
CA GLU A 112 15.03 4.64 8.22
C GLU A 112 13.89 4.03 9.08
N PRO A 113 13.64 2.71 8.97
CA PRO A 113 12.55 2.06 9.70
C PRO A 113 12.82 2.07 11.20
N ASP A 114 11.77 2.33 11.98
CA ASP A 114 11.84 2.36 13.44
C ASP A 114 10.55 1.82 14.05
N GLU A 115 10.66 1.02 15.11
CA GLU A 115 9.49 0.38 15.72
C GLU A 115 8.55 1.42 16.37
N GLU A 116 9.10 2.47 16.98
CA GLU A 116 8.30 3.51 17.63
C GLU A 116 7.75 4.55 16.65
N ASN A 117 8.50 4.85 15.60
CA ASN A 117 8.19 5.93 14.67
C ASN A 117 7.51 5.47 13.39
N GLY A 118 7.58 4.18 13.09
CA GLY A 118 6.94 3.55 11.95
C GLY A 118 7.94 2.96 10.97
N TRP A 119 7.46 1.95 10.25
CA TRP A 119 8.22 1.24 9.25
C TRP A 119 7.31 0.81 8.11
N ILE A 120 7.91 0.58 6.94
CA ILE A 120 7.25 -0.08 5.82
C ILE A 120 8.17 -1.13 5.19
N ASP A 121 7.56 -2.12 4.54
CA ASP A 121 8.29 -3.12 3.75
C ASP A 121 7.51 -3.53 2.49
N PHE A 122 8.23 -3.94 1.44
CA PHE A 122 7.68 -4.32 0.14
C PHE A 122 7.83 -5.81 -0.12
N MET A 123 6.69 -6.49 -0.26
CA MET A 123 6.63 -7.87 -0.72
C MET A 123 6.26 -7.91 -2.21
N LEU A 124 7.26 -8.16 -3.06
CA LEU A 124 7.05 -8.18 -4.51
C LEU A 124 6.46 -9.53 -4.97
N HIS A 125 5.35 -9.49 -5.72
CA HIS A 125 4.77 -10.70 -6.34
C HIS A 125 5.12 -10.80 -7.83
N LYS A 126 5.56 -9.67 -8.42
CA LYS A 126 6.13 -9.60 -9.76
C LYS A 126 7.60 -9.22 -9.71
N ARG A 127 8.32 -9.51 -10.80
CA ARG A 127 9.73 -9.13 -10.94
C ARG A 127 9.86 -7.61 -10.97
N THR A 128 10.92 -7.08 -10.37
CA THR A 128 11.19 -5.63 -10.29
C THR A 128 11.06 -4.93 -11.64
N GLN A 129 11.65 -5.46 -12.72
CA GLN A 129 11.52 -4.84 -14.05
C GLN A 129 10.07 -4.70 -14.50
N ILE A 130 9.23 -5.71 -14.26
CA ILE A 130 7.80 -5.64 -14.61
C ILE A 130 7.12 -4.54 -13.79
N LEU A 131 7.43 -4.42 -12.50
CA LEU A 131 6.89 -3.36 -11.65
C LEU A 131 7.32 -1.96 -12.12
N LEU A 132 8.58 -1.80 -12.54
CA LEU A 132 9.07 -0.56 -13.14
C LEU A 132 8.27 -0.20 -14.40
N ASP A 133 8.08 -1.17 -15.30
CA ASP A 133 7.30 -1.01 -16.53
C ASP A 133 5.82 -0.69 -16.25
N MET A 134 5.29 -1.17 -15.11
CA MET A 134 3.93 -0.88 -14.62
C MET A 134 3.80 0.47 -13.92
N GLY A 135 4.89 1.23 -13.78
CA GLY A 135 4.89 2.59 -13.23
C GLY A 135 5.23 2.69 -11.75
N TYR A 136 5.44 1.57 -11.05
CA TYR A 136 5.88 1.58 -9.65
C TYR A 136 7.25 2.25 -9.46
N GLY A 137 8.09 2.23 -10.51
CA GLY A 137 9.42 2.84 -10.48
C GLY A 137 9.39 4.33 -10.20
N ARG A 138 8.51 5.09 -10.86
CA ARG A 138 8.42 6.55 -10.66
C ARG A 138 7.95 6.91 -9.26
N PHE A 139 7.00 6.14 -8.72
CA PHE A 139 6.56 6.30 -7.34
C PHE A 139 7.69 5.99 -6.34
N ALA A 140 8.40 4.88 -6.52
CA ALA A 140 9.52 4.50 -5.66
C ALA A 140 10.70 5.49 -5.75
N GLN A 141 10.96 6.07 -6.93
CA GLN A 141 11.94 7.16 -7.08
C GLN A 141 11.51 8.43 -6.34
N ALA A 142 10.24 8.85 -6.46
CA ALA A 142 9.72 10.00 -5.75
C ALA A 142 9.77 9.82 -4.22
N ALA A 143 9.64 8.57 -3.75
CA ALA A 143 9.83 8.19 -2.36
C ALA A 143 11.31 8.02 -1.97
N GLY A 144 12.27 8.16 -2.89
CA GLY A 144 13.69 7.94 -2.59
C GLY A 144 14.03 6.49 -2.19
N ILE A 145 13.22 5.52 -2.65
CA ILE A 145 13.40 4.07 -2.44
C ILE A 145 14.29 3.48 -3.54
N LEU A 146 14.19 4.01 -4.75
CA LEU A 146 15.04 3.66 -5.88
C LEU A 146 15.96 4.82 -6.22
N GLU A 147 17.26 4.54 -6.35
CA GLU A 147 18.24 5.48 -6.88
C GLU A 147 18.05 5.68 -8.41
N ASP A 148 18.51 6.83 -8.93
CA ASP A 148 18.37 7.26 -10.34
C ASP A 148 19.07 6.35 -11.38
N GLU A 149 19.71 5.25 -10.96
CA GLU A 149 20.55 4.39 -11.80
C GLU A 149 19.84 3.71 -12.98
N TYR A 150 18.50 3.78 -13.06
CA TYR A 150 17.72 3.27 -14.19
C TYR A 150 17.55 4.27 -15.35
N SER A 151 18.23 5.42 -15.30
CA SER A 151 18.16 6.49 -16.32
C SER A 151 19.18 6.37 -17.47
N LYS A 152 19.71 5.17 -17.76
CA LYS A 152 20.69 4.94 -18.84
C LYS A 152 20.16 4.10 -19.99
#